data_AF-A0A936NK27-F1
#
_entry.id   AF-A0A936NK27-F1
#
_cell.length_a   1.000
_cell.length_b   1.000
_cell.length_c   1.000
_cell.angle_alpha   90.00
_cell.angle_beta   90.00
_cell.angle_gamma   90.00
#
_symmetry.space_group_name_H-M   'P 1'
#
loop_
_entity.id
_entity.type
_entity.pdbx_description
1 polymer ?
#
loop_
_entity_poly.entity_id
_entity_poly.type
_entity_poly.pdbx_seq_one_letter_code
_entity_poly.pdbx_strand_id
1 'polypeptide(L)'
;MRLALALLITLMSACADLKPGNTPEPAGSLSVEAREALLLQAREGARQARERYIATTRPVLQRQFQQEYPTMPESEIETLVTDALEKGLHPEAKPRRDGPSRQHQMDCLSSPWRNSAFANCY
;
A
#
# COMPACT_ATOMS: atom_id res chain seq x y z
N MET A 1 10.93 -46.06 2.73
CA MET A 1 10.13 -44.99 2.07
C MET A 1 8.63 -45.19 2.31
N ARG A 2 8.14 -45.03 3.55
CA ARG A 2 6.68 -45.10 3.85
C ARG A 2 6.24 -44.13 4.95
N LEU A 3 7.06 -43.14 5.30
CA LEU A 3 6.76 -42.13 6.33
C LEU A 3 6.50 -40.73 5.77
N ALA A 4 6.55 -40.56 4.44
CA ALA A 4 6.35 -39.27 3.79
C ALA A 4 4.88 -38.98 3.40
N LEU A 5 3.99 -39.99 3.43
CA LEU A 5 2.60 -39.81 2.99
C LEU A 5 1.65 -39.28 4.07
N ALA A 6 1.99 -39.41 5.36
CA ALA A 6 1.10 -38.99 6.45
C ALA A 6 1.09 -37.47 6.67
N LEU A 7 2.17 -36.77 6.30
CA LEU A 7 2.31 -35.33 6.51
C LEU A 7 1.51 -34.49 5.50
N LEU A 8 1.21 -35.02 4.32
CA LEU A 8 0.43 -34.30 3.31
C LEU A 8 -1.07 -34.26 3.64
N ILE A 9 -1.58 -35.19 4.46
CA ILE A 9 -3.01 -35.27 4.79
C ILE A 9 -3.36 -34.26 5.90
N THR A 10 -2.45 -34.00 6.84
CA THR A 10 -2.67 -33.00 7.91
C THR A 10 -2.58 -31.56 7.44
N LEU A 11 -1.90 -31.29 6.31
CA LEU A 11 -1.84 -29.95 5.71
C LEU A 11 -3.10 -29.60 4.89
N MET A 12 -3.89 -30.58 4.48
CA MET A 12 -5.11 -30.37 3.68
C MET A 12 -6.40 -30.29 4.53
N SER A 13 -6.37 -30.67 5.81
CA SER A 13 -7.54 -30.58 6.69
C SER A 13 -7.74 -29.20 7.33
N ALA A 14 -6.83 -28.25 7.13
CA ALA A 14 -6.97 -26.88 7.63
C ALA A 14 -7.84 -25.97 6.73
N CYS A 15 -8.27 -26.45 5.56
CA CYS A 15 -9.07 -25.68 4.58
C CYS A 15 -10.52 -26.18 4.43
N ALA A 16 -11.05 -26.95 5.37
CA ALA A 16 -12.37 -27.57 5.25
C ALA A 16 -13.38 -27.19 6.34
N ASP A 17 -13.32 -25.95 6.87
CA ASP A 17 -14.36 -25.45 7.78
C ASP A 17 -14.87 -24.04 7.41
N LEU A 18 -14.98 -23.77 6.10
CA LEU A 18 -15.77 -22.65 5.60
C LEU A 18 -17.22 -23.13 5.43
N LYS A 19 -17.99 -23.11 6.51
CA LYS A 19 -19.45 -23.18 6.45
C LYS A 19 -19.96 -22.11 5.46
N PRO A 20 -20.67 -22.49 4.38
CA PRO A 20 -21.33 -21.53 3.50
C PRO A 20 -22.64 -21.14 4.18
N GLY A 21 -22.55 -20.33 5.23
CA GLY A 21 -23.70 -20.02 6.09
C GLY A 21 -23.68 -18.64 6.74
N ASN A 22 -22.68 -17.81 6.45
CA ASN A 22 -22.71 -16.39 6.78
C ASN A 22 -22.48 -15.63 5.49
N THR A 23 -23.57 -15.31 4.79
CA THR A 23 -23.56 -14.16 3.89
C THR A 23 -22.98 -12.99 4.69
N PRO A 24 -21.86 -12.36 4.26
CA PRO A 24 -21.45 -11.14 4.91
C PRO A 24 -22.63 -10.19 4.78
N GLU A 25 -23.14 -9.73 5.92
CA GLU A 25 -24.13 -8.67 5.93
C GLU A 25 -23.67 -7.56 4.96
N PRO A 26 -24.59 -6.96 4.19
CA PRO A 26 -24.23 -5.86 3.31
C PRO A 26 -23.43 -4.86 4.13
N ALA A 27 -22.18 -4.59 3.72
CA ALA A 27 -21.18 -3.83 4.48
C ALA A 27 -21.83 -2.65 5.22
N GLY A 28 -22.20 -2.90 6.47
CA GLY A 28 -22.80 -1.90 7.33
C GLY A 28 -21.76 -0.83 7.55
N SER A 29 -22.16 0.43 7.41
CA SER A 29 -21.32 1.58 7.73
C SER A 29 -20.61 1.31 9.06
N LEU A 30 -19.27 1.32 9.05
CA LEU A 30 -18.46 1.17 10.26
C LEU A 30 -18.97 2.14 11.33
N SER A 31 -19.06 1.68 12.58
CA SER A 31 -19.30 2.58 13.70
C SER A 31 -18.23 3.67 13.72
N VAL A 32 -18.57 4.84 14.28
CA VAL A 32 -17.61 5.96 14.41
C VAL A 32 -16.33 5.51 15.10
N GLU A 33 -16.46 4.69 16.15
CA GLU A 33 -15.35 4.10 16.90
C GLU A 33 -14.48 3.17 16.04
N ALA A 34 -15.10 2.29 15.24
CA ALA A 34 -14.36 1.39 14.35
C ALA A 34 -13.61 2.17 13.26
N ARG A 35 -14.22 3.24 12.72
CA ARG A 35 -13.57 4.14 11.77
C ARG A 35 -12.39 4.89 12.41
N GLU A 36 -12.55 5.39 13.62
CA GLU A 36 -11.49 6.09 14.35
C GLU A 36 -10.31 5.17 14.64
N ALA A 37 -10.57 3.94 15.10
CA ALA A 37 -9.54 2.93 15.35
C ALA A 37 -8.71 2.63 14.08
N LEU A 38 -9.37 2.48 12.93
CA LEU A 38 -8.69 2.28 11.65
C LEU A 38 -7.83 3.48 11.25
N LEU A 39 -8.32 4.71 11.46
CA LEU A 39 -7.55 5.91 11.18
C LEU A 39 -6.31 6.02 12.07
N LEU A 40 -6.43 5.68 13.36
CA LEU A 40 -5.30 5.65 14.29
C LEU A 40 -4.26 4.61 13.86
N GLN A 41 -4.71 3.40 13.52
CA GLN A 41 -3.83 2.34 13.02
C GLN A 41 -3.10 2.77 11.73
N ALA A 42 -3.82 3.40 10.79
CA ALA A 42 -3.23 3.89 9.55
C ALA A 42 -2.19 4.99 9.80
N ARG A 43 -2.46 5.93 10.70
CA ARG A 43 -1.51 6.99 11.09
C ARG A 43 -0.24 6.42 11.71
N GLU A 44 -0.39 5.45 12.62
CA GLU A 44 0.74 4.81 13.27
C GLU A 44 1.58 4.00 12.27
N GLY A 45 0.94 3.25 11.38
CA GLY A 45 1.62 2.54 10.30
C GLY A 45 2.37 3.48 9.36
N ALA A 46 1.77 4.61 8.99
CA ALA A 46 2.42 5.64 8.17
C ALA A 46 3.62 6.27 8.88
N ARG A 47 3.52 6.53 10.19
CA ARG A 47 4.63 7.04 11.01
C ARG A 47 5.80 6.07 11.01
N GLN A 48 5.55 4.80 11.32
CA GLN A 48 6.59 3.76 11.36
C GLN A 48 7.25 3.56 9.99
N ALA A 49 6.46 3.57 8.92
CA ALA A 49 6.98 3.48 7.56
C ALA A 49 7.91 4.67 7.23
N ARG A 50 7.51 5.90 7.60
CA ARG A 50 8.32 7.11 7.44
C ARG A 50 9.62 7.05 8.21
N GLU A 51 9.57 6.68 9.49
CA GLU A 51 10.76 6.54 10.34
C GLU A 51 11.75 5.52 9.77
N ARG A 52 11.23 4.36 9.33
CA ARG A 52 12.04 3.31 8.71
C ARG A 52 12.66 3.76 7.39
N TYR A 53 11.91 4.50 6.57
CA TYR A 53 12.43 5.10 5.35
C TYR A 53 13.57 6.08 5.62
N ILE A 54 13.40 7.00 6.57
CA ILE A 54 14.44 7.97 6.94
C ILE A 54 15.67 7.26 7.49
N ALA A 55 15.51 6.31 8.40
CA ALA A 55 16.61 5.58 9.04
C ALA A 55 17.45 4.79 8.02
N THR A 56 16.81 4.23 7.00
CA THR A 56 17.50 3.43 5.97
C THR A 56 18.09 4.28 4.84
N THR A 57 17.45 5.40 4.50
CA THR A 57 17.80 6.19 3.31
C THR A 57 18.77 7.34 3.62
N ARG A 58 18.64 7.99 4.78
CA ARG A 58 19.53 9.10 5.21
C ARG A 58 21.03 8.77 5.07
N PRO A 59 21.57 7.67 5.64
CA PRO A 59 23.00 7.39 5.58
C PRO A 59 23.48 7.01 4.17
N VAL A 60 22.58 6.62 3.27
CA VAL A 60 22.92 6.37 1.86
C VAL A 60 23.07 7.69 1.13
N LEU A 61 22.09 8.60 1.28
CA LEU A 61 22.12 9.93 0.68
C LEU A 61 23.30 10.76 1.17
N GLN A 62 23.58 10.74 2.48
CA GLN A 62 24.70 11.48 3.06
C GLN A 62 26.04 11.04 2.46
N ARG A 63 26.28 9.72 2.36
CA ARG A 63 27.49 9.19 1.71
C ARG A 63 27.55 9.55 0.23
N GLN A 64 26.43 9.47 -0.48
CA GLN A 64 26.35 9.83 -1.89
C GLN A 64 26.73 11.31 -2.10
N PHE A 65 26.12 12.23 -1.36
CA PHE A 65 26.38 13.66 -1.51
C PHE A 65 27.78 14.06 -1.05
N GLN A 66 28.34 13.40 -0.03
CA GLN A 66 29.74 13.62 0.37
C GLN A 66 30.73 13.19 -0.73
N GLN A 67 30.42 12.12 -1.47
CA GLN A 67 31.24 11.68 -2.60
C GLN A 67 31.07 12.61 -3.82
N GLU A 68 29.87 13.09 -4.06
CA GLU A 68 29.54 13.98 -5.19
C GLU A 68 30.06 15.41 -4.96
N TYR A 69 30.05 15.89 -3.71
CA TYR A 69 30.42 17.25 -3.32
C TYR A 69 31.43 17.26 -2.17
N PRO A 70 32.68 16.80 -2.38
CA PRO A 70 33.67 16.62 -1.31
C PRO A 70 34.12 17.93 -0.63
N THR A 71 33.91 19.08 -1.25
CA THR A 71 34.25 20.40 -0.71
C THR A 71 33.07 21.15 -0.12
N MET A 72 31.85 20.60 -0.22
CA MET A 72 30.64 21.23 0.30
C MET A 72 30.59 21.10 1.83
N PRO A 73 30.20 22.15 2.57
CA PRO A 73 30.11 22.07 4.01
C PRO A 73 29.01 21.09 4.43
N GLU A 74 29.20 20.44 5.58
CA GLU A 74 28.29 19.43 6.11
C GLU A 74 26.84 19.95 6.28
N SER A 75 26.68 21.22 6.63
CA SER A 75 25.35 21.86 6.75
C SER A 75 24.59 21.93 5.43
N GLU A 76 25.28 22.14 4.30
CA GLU A 76 24.66 22.14 2.98
C GLU A 76 24.33 20.71 2.53
N ILE A 77 25.20 19.75 2.83
CA ILE A 77 24.94 18.33 2.62
C ILE A 77 23.68 17.89 3.37
N GLU A 78 23.53 18.24 4.65
CA GLU A 78 22.34 17.90 5.44
C GLU A 78 21.05 18.53 4.89
N THR A 79 21.17 19.71 4.28
CA THR A 79 20.05 20.36 3.57
C THR A 79 19.64 19.51 2.36
N LEU A 80 20.60 19.10 1.53
CA LEU A 80 20.33 18.22 0.38
C LEU A 80 19.75 16.86 0.78
N VAL A 81 20.24 16.27 1.87
CA VAL A 81 19.71 15.02 2.43
C VAL A 81 18.26 15.20 2.85
N THR A 82 17.94 16.29 3.55
CA THR A 82 16.58 16.58 4.03
C THR A 82 15.62 16.77 2.85
N ASP A 83 15.98 17.59 1.87
CA ASP A 83 15.19 17.80 0.64
C ASP A 83 14.94 16.50 -0.12
N ALA A 84 15.97 15.65 -0.25
CA ALA A 84 15.85 14.37 -0.94
C ALA A 84 14.96 13.37 -0.18
N LEU A 85 15.04 13.33 1.15
CA LEU A 85 14.15 12.52 1.98
C LEU A 85 12.69 12.97 1.85
N GLU A 86 12.43 14.27 1.87
CA GLU A 86 11.07 14.82 1.70
C GLU A 86 10.51 14.50 0.32
N LYS A 87 11.29 14.68 -0.75
CA LYS A 87 10.89 14.33 -2.12
C LYS A 87 10.56 12.84 -2.26
N GLY A 88 11.28 11.95 -1.57
CA GLY A 88 11.03 10.52 -1.61
C GLY A 88 9.82 10.07 -0.79
N LEU A 89 9.43 10.82 0.26
CA LEU A 89 8.20 10.58 1.01
C LEU A 89 6.93 10.99 0.25
N HIS A 90 7.07 11.89 -0.73
CA HIS A 90 5.96 12.40 -1.55
C HIS A 90 6.17 12.12 -3.04
N PRO A 91 6.19 10.85 -3.48
CA PRO A 91 6.37 10.53 -4.91
C PRO A 91 5.22 11.06 -5.78
N GLU A 92 4.04 11.27 -5.18
CA GLU A 92 2.86 11.87 -5.82
C GLU A 92 2.99 13.38 -6.08
N ALA A 93 3.95 14.07 -5.42
CA ALA A 93 4.21 15.48 -5.67
C ALA A 93 4.98 15.72 -6.98
N LYS A 94 5.49 14.66 -7.62
CA LYS A 94 5.91 14.75 -9.02
C LYS A 94 4.66 14.63 -9.90
N PRO A 95 4.41 15.58 -10.83
CA PRO A 95 3.40 15.39 -11.85
C PRO A 95 3.63 14.02 -12.46
N ARG A 96 2.61 13.16 -12.41
CA ARG A 96 2.63 11.88 -13.11
C ARG A 96 3.06 12.25 -14.53
N ARG A 97 4.21 11.74 -15.01
CA ARG A 97 4.61 11.91 -16.41
C ARG A 97 3.37 11.60 -17.24
N ASP A 98 3.03 12.49 -18.17
CA ASP A 98 1.92 12.39 -19.12
C ASP A 98 2.05 11.13 -19.99
N GLY A 99 2.01 9.96 -19.37
CA GLY A 99 1.60 8.72 -20.02
C GLY A 99 0.09 8.79 -20.19
N PRO A 100 -0.48 8.03 -21.14
CA PRO A 100 -1.90 8.07 -21.41
C PRO A 100 -2.63 7.95 -20.08
N SER A 101 -3.44 8.97 -19.78
CA SER A 101 -4.33 8.91 -18.64
C SER A 101 -5.09 7.61 -18.82
N ARG A 102 -4.84 6.62 -17.97
CA ARG A 102 -5.84 5.60 -17.75
C ARG A 102 -6.95 6.35 -17.01
N GLN A 103 -7.74 7.12 -17.76
CA GLN A 103 -9.16 7.19 -17.49
C GLN A 103 -9.55 5.73 -17.28
N HIS A 104 -9.87 5.37 -16.04
CA HIS A 104 -10.76 4.25 -15.87
C HIS A 104 -12.02 4.64 -16.64
N GLN A 105 -12.07 4.22 -17.90
CA GLN A 105 -13.33 4.11 -18.61
C GLN A 105 -14.10 3.10 -17.79
N MET A 106 -14.96 3.62 -16.91
CA MET A 106 -16.09 2.84 -16.44
C MET A 106 -16.97 2.64 -17.67
N ASP A 107 -16.63 1.62 -18.45
CA ASP A 107 -17.53 1.06 -19.44
C ASP A 107 -18.65 0.37 -18.67
N CYS A 108 -19.58 1.18 -18.15
CA CYS A 108 -20.88 0.73 -17.69
C CYS A 108 -21.67 0.34 -18.96
N LEU A 109 -21.23 -0.74 -19.63
CA LEU A 109 -21.90 -1.33 -20.78
C LEU A 109 -23.14 -2.06 -20.27
N SER A 110 -24.31 -1.44 -20.45
CA SER A 110 -25.58 -2.13 -20.43
C SER A 110 -25.60 -3.14 -21.58
N SER A 111 -25.25 -4.39 -21.30
CA SER A 111 -25.46 -5.47 -22.26
C SER A 111 -26.96 -5.64 -22.51
N PRO A 112 -27.45 -5.63 -23.77
CA PRO A 112 -28.88 -5.77 -24.08
C PRO A 112 -29.44 -7.17 -23.77
N TRP A 113 -28.63 -8.10 -23.25
CA TRP A 113 -29.00 -9.49 -22.96
C TRP A 113 -29.10 -9.84 -21.46
N ARG A 114 -29.04 -8.86 -20.54
CA ARG A 114 -29.29 -9.09 -19.11
C ARG A 114 -30.18 -8.00 -18.52
N ASN A 115 -31.37 -8.39 -18.07
CA ASN A 115 -32.26 -7.60 -17.20
C ASN A 115 -31.66 -7.45 -15.79
N SER A 116 -30.49 -6.83 -15.67
CA SER A 116 -29.91 -6.49 -14.37
C SER A 116 -29.23 -5.14 -14.47
N ALA A 117 -29.94 -4.10 -14.02
CA ALA A 117 -29.37 -2.78 -13.83
C ALA A 117 -28.38 -2.82 -12.66
N PHE A 118 -27.09 -3.00 -12.96
CA PHE A 118 -26.05 -2.69 -11.98
C PHE A 118 -25.76 -1.19 -12.06
N ALA A 119 -26.47 -0.42 -11.23
CA ALA A 119 -26.11 0.95 -10.92
C ALA A 119 -25.16 0.93 -9.72
N ASN A 120 -23.86 0.85 -9.99
CA ASN A 120 -22.81 1.27 -9.06
C ASN A 120 -21.55 1.57 -9.88
N CYS A 121 -21.58 2.73 -10.56
CA CYS A 121 -20.39 3.38 -11.07
C CYS A 121 -19.98 4.38 -9.96
N TYR A 122 -18.83 4.19 -9.30
CA TYR A 122 -18.26 5.09 -8.27
C TYR A 122 -17.03 5.81 -8.81
#